data_AF-A0A0N0E4A5-F1
#
_entry.id   AF-A0A0N0E4A5-F1
#
_cell.length_a   1.000
_cell.length_b   1.000
_cell.length_c   1.000
_cell.angle_alpha   90.00
_cell.angle_beta   90.00
_cell.angle_gamma   90.00
#
_symmetry.space_group_name_H-M   'P 1'
#
loop_
_entity.id
_entity.type
_entity.pdbx_description
1 polymer ?
#
loop_
_entity_poly.entity_id
_entity_poly.type
_entity_poly.pdbx_seq_one_letter_code
_entity_poly.pdbx_strand_id
1 'polypeptide(L)'
;MKFKLNNRTLSLLKAQSCLTETFTHTLRSEPKRQVVSFRLAVEHNEANTTFSILLGSEHHTLTLPNSPKMHLKLADFIEEIVNGPADTVTPAELPHSEREYGNFEIEHKQQVFELISRGGSASLDLGFALPINVAVHRNQTRTGVTTIMSIGNSRPRTKCFTVCGSDIEIYKRLIQSLDHLAAAATPAAHAA
;
A
#
# COMPACT_ATOMS: atom_id res chain seq x y z
N MET A 1 -5.21 -8.93 -17.40
CA MET A 1 -6.05 -8.70 -16.21
C MET A 1 -5.31 -9.31 -15.05
N LYS A 2 -5.03 -8.55 -13.98
CA LYS A 2 -4.17 -9.04 -12.90
C LYS A 2 -4.89 -8.96 -11.56
N PHE A 3 -4.92 -10.07 -10.83
CA PHE A 3 -5.22 -10.10 -9.41
C PHE A 3 -4.08 -9.43 -8.67
N LYS A 4 -4.42 -8.57 -7.71
CA LYS A 4 -3.45 -7.94 -6.83
C LYS A 4 -3.83 -8.10 -5.37
N LEU A 5 -2.82 -8.28 -4.54
CA LEU A 5 -2.93 -8.23 -3.10
C LEU A 5 -3.15 -6.78 -2.67
N ASN A 6 -4.23 -6.55 -1.93
CA ASN A 6 -4.46 -5.24 -1.31
C ASN A 6 -3.58 -5.10 -0.06
N ASN A 7 -3.39 -3.86 0.40
CA ASN A 7 -2.55 -3.57 1.58
C ASN A 7 -3.00 -4.33 2.84
N ARG A 8 -4.30 -4.60 3.00
CA ARG A 8 -4.82 -5.39 4.14
C ARG A 8 -4.30 -6.83 4.08
N THR A 9 -4.36 -7.47 2.92
CA THR A 9 -3.83 -8.83 2.75
C THR A 9 -2.31 -8.85 2.94
N LEU A 10 -1.58 -7.86 2.42
CA LEU A 10 -0.13 -7.74 2.68
C LEU A 10 0.19 -7.65 4.18
N SER A 11 -0.58 -6.87 4.95
CA SER A 11 -0.42 -6.80 6.41
C SER A 11 -0.74 -8.13 7.10
N LEU A 12 -1.78 -8.84 6.65
CA LEU A 12 -2.10 -10.17 7.19
C LEU A 12 -0.96 -11.15 6.90
N LEU A 13 -0.43 -11.18 5.68
CA LEU A 13 0.71 -12.03 5.33
C LEU A 13 1.93 -11.75 6.20
N LYS A 14 2.21 -10.48 6.52
CA LYS A 14 3.29 -10.12 7.44
C LYS A 14 3.12 -10.81 8.81
N ALA A 15 1.96 -10.68 9.42
CA ALA A 15 1.69 -11.27 10.72
C ALA A 15 1.70 -12.81 10.66
N GLN A 16 1.06 -13.38 9.64
CA GLN A 16 0.89 -14.82 9.45
C GLN A 16 2.19 -15.53 9.10
N SER A 17 3.13 -14.82 8.45
CA SER A 17 4.40 -15.42 8.05
C SER A 17 5.27 -15.89 9.23
N CYS A 18 5.04 -15.35 10.43
CA CYS A 18 5.73 -15.76 11.65
C CYS A 18 4.96 -16.81 12.47
N LEU A 19 3.86 -17.34 11.94
CA LEU A 19 3.00 -18.32 12.63
C LEU A 19 3.08 -19.67 11.94
N THR A 20 2.75 -20.74 12.67
CA THR A 20 2.59 -22.08 12.10
C THR A 20 1.10 -22.46 12.13
N GLU A 21 0.38 -22.11 11.07
CA GLU A 21 -1.07 -22.35 10.96
C GLU A 21 -1.52 -22.27 9.49
N THR A 22 -2.80 -22.61 9.23
CA THR A 22 -3.43 -22.44 7.91
C THR A 22 -4.42 -21.28 7.91
N PHE A 23 -4.29 -20.40 6.92
CA PHE A 23 -5.12 -19.21 6.73
C PHE A 23 -5.89 -19.30 5.41
N THR A 24 -7.08 -18.69 5.36
CA THR A 24 -7.85 -18.57 4.11
C THR A 24 -7.88 -17.12 3.66
N HIS A 25 -7.56 -16.90 2.39
CA HIS A 25 -7.47 -15.58 1.78
C HIS A 25 -8.36 -15.47 0.56
N THR A 26 -8.63 -14.23 0.18
CA THR A 26 -9.41 -13.93 -1.02
C THR A 26 -8.81 -12.74 -1.74
N LEU A 27 -8.48 -12.94 -3.01
CA LEU A 27 -8.00 -11.96 -3.97
C LEU A 27 -9.16 -11.45 -4.82
N ARG A 28 -9.07 -10.19 -5.23
CA ARG A 28 -10.02 -9.59 -6.16
C ARG A 28 -9.27 -8.94 -7.31
N SER A 29 -9.77 -9.13 -8.53
CA SER A 29 -9.30 -8.37 -9.68
C SER A 29 -10.12 -7.10 -9.86
N GLU A 30 -9.47 -6.00 -10.16
CA GLU A 30 -10.13 -4.77 -10.62
C GLU A 30 -9.96 -4.63 -12.14
N PRO A 31 -10.96 -4.09 -12.87
CA PRO A 31 -12.25 -3.57 -12.41
C PRO A 31 -13.38 -4.63 -12.37
N LYS A 32 -13.16 -5.84 -12.92
CA LYS A 32 -14.22 -6.85 -13.12
C LYS A 32 -14.69 -7.56 -11.84
N ARG A 33 -14.10 -7.28 -10.68
CA ARG A 33 -14.43 -7.86 -9.36
C ARG A 33 -14.44 -9.40 -9.35
N GLN A 34 -13.62 -10.05 -10.18
CA GLN A 34 -13.47 -11.51 -10.06
C GLN A 34 -12.80 -11.82 -8.74
N VAL A 35 -13.20 -12.92 -8.11
CA VAL A 35 -12.79 -13.29 -6.77
C VAL A 35 -12.13 -14.65 -6.82
N VAL A 36 -10.93 -14.74 -6.27
CA VAL A 36 -10.15 -15.98 -6.17
C VAL A 36 -9.83 -16.23 -4.72
N SER A 37 -10.16 -17.41 -4.20
CA SER A 37 -9.82 -17.83 -2.84
C SER A 37 -8.67 -18.81 -2.85
N PHE A 38 -7.75 -18.66 -1.90
CA PHE A 38 -6.66 -19.61 -1.68
C PHE A 38 -6.49 -19.90 -0.20
N ARG A 39 -5.95 -21.09 0.12
CA ARG A 39 -5.50 -21.41 1.47
C ARG A 39 -3.98 -21.30 1.52
N LEU A 40 -3.48 -20.71 2.60
CA LEU A 40 -2.06 -20.55 2.89
C LEU A 40 -1.75 -21.33 4.17
N ALA A 41 -1.06 -22.46 4.06
CA ALA A 41 -0.45 -23.12 5.19
C ALA A 41 0.96 -22.57 5.39
N VAL A 42 1.30 -22.23 6.63
CA VAL A 42 2.59 -21.69 7.02
C VAL A 42 3.23 -22.64 8.02
N GLU A 43 4.47 -23.01 7.78
CA GLU A 43 5.31 -23.78 8.68
C GLU A 43 6.56 -22.97 9.00
N HIS A 44 6.57 -22.34 10.17
CA HIS A 44 7.67 -21.50 10.63
C HIS A 44 8.69 -22.33 11.43
N ASN A 45 9.93 -22.39 10.95
CA ASN A 45 11.06 -23.01 11.64
C ASN A 45 12.11 -21.95 12.01
N GLU A 46 13.15 -22.32 12.78
CA GLU A 46 14.17 -21.37 13.28
C GLU A 46 14.91 -20.61 12.15
N ALA A 47 15.24 -21.29 11.05
CA ALA A 47 16.01 -20.70 9.95
C ALA A 47 15.16 -20.27 8.74
N ASN A 48 14.10 -21.03 8.45
CA ASN A 48 13.30 -20.87 7.24
C ASN A 48 11.81 -21.02 7.55
N THR A 49 10.98 -20.41 6.70
CA THR A 49 9.53 -20.60 6.70
C THR A 49 9.11 -21.24 5.38
N THR A 50 8.30 -22.29 5.46
CA THR A 50 7.68 -22.93 4.30
C THR A 50 6.23 -22.50 4.17
N PHE A 51 5.86 -22.08 2.98
CA PHE A 51 4.51 -21.65 2.62
C PHE A 51 3.93 -22.61 1.60
N SER A 52 2.77 -23.18 1.90
CA SER A 52 2.02 -24.03 0.97
C SER A 52 0.71 -23.35 0.60
N ILE A 53 0.53 -23.04 -0.69
CA ILE A 53 -0.63 -22.36 -1.23
C ILE A 53 -1.49 -23.36 -2.01
N LEU A 54 -2.73 -23.53 -1.56
CA LEU A 54 -3.73 -24.32 -2.26
C LEU A 54 -4.70 -23.38 -2.99
N LEU A 55 -4.69 -23.46 -4.32
CA LEU A 55 -5.52 -22.68 -5.23
C LEU A 55 -6.39 -23.62 -6.07
N GLY A 56 -7.63 -23.86 -5.64
CA GLY A 56 -8.47 -24.87 -6.26
C GLY A 56 -7.86 -26.27 -6.11
N SER A 57 -7.46 -26.88 -7.24
CA SER A 57 -6.76 -28.18 -7.28
C SER A 57 -5.24 -28.05 -7.35
N GLU A 58 -4.70 -26.85 -7.48
CA GLU A 58 -3.27 -26.60 -7.58
C GLU A 58 -2.64 -26.40 -6.20
N HIS A 59 -1.46 -26.98 -6.01
CA HIS A 59 -0.68 -26.89 -4.80
C HIS A 59 0.72 -26.36 -5.12
N HIS A 60 1.05 -25.21 -4.54
CA HIS A 60 2.31 -24.50 -4.77
C HIS A 60 3.05 -24.36 -3.45
N THR A 61 4.37 -24.57 -3.44
CA THR A 61 5.19 -24.47 -2.22
C THR A 61 6.34 -23.50 -2.43
N LEU A 62 6.58 -22.65 -1.44
CA LEU A 62 7.68 -21.70 -1.40
C LEU A 62 8.37 -21.77 -0.03
N THR A 63 9.68 -21.99 -0.02
CA THR A 63 10.49 -21.93 1.20
C THR A 63 11.39 -20.71 1.14
N LEU A 64 11.34 -19.86 2.18
CA LEU A 64 12.15 -18.66 2.27
C LEU A 64 12.94 -18.63 3.60
N PRO A 65 14.15 -18.04 3.62
CA PRO A 65 14.83 -17.73 4.85
C PRO A 65 14.04 -16.68 5.65
N ASN A 66 14.04 -16.83 6.97
CA ASN A 66 13.37 -15.91 7.86
C ASN A 66 13.95 -14.51 7.71
N SER A 67 13.15 -13.58 7.20
CA SER A 67 13.60 -12.20 6.94
C SER A 67 12.45 -11.21 7.07
N PRO A 68 12.74 -9.94 7.42
CA PRO A 68 11.70 -8.92 7.57
C PRO A 68 10.84 -8.71 6.31
N LYS A 69 11.37 -9.03 5.13
CA LYS A 69 10.70 -8.86 3.83
C LYS A 69 10.11 -10.15 3.27
N MET A 70 10.10 -11.27 4.00
CA MET A 70 9.65 -12.56 3.45
C MET A 70 8.18 -12.54 3.02
N HIS A 71 7.33 -11.82 3.75
CA HIS A 71 5.92 -11.62 3.41
C HIS A 71 5.72 -10.88 2.08
N LEU A 72 6.67 -10.02 1.67
CA LEU A 72 6.63 -9.33 0.37
C LEU A 72 7.00 -10.29 -0.76
N LYS A 73 8.01 -11.15 -0.55
CA LYS A 73 8.35 -12.20 -1.52
C LYS A 73 7.24 -13.24 -1.67
N LEU A 74 6.58 -13.60 -0.57
CA LEU A 74 5.39 -14.45 -0.60
C LEU A 74 4.26 -13.79 -1.39
N ALA A 75 4.06 -12.47 -1.21
CA ALA A 75 3.06 -11.73 -1.97
C ALA A 75 3.34 -11.76 -3.48
N ASP A 76 4.60 -11.50 -3.87
CA ASP A 76 5.06 -11.60 -5.26
C ASP A 76 4.77 -12.99 -5.85
N PHE A 77 5.08 -14.05 -5.09
CA PHE A 77 4.81 -15.44 -5.49
C PHE A 77 3.32 -15.75 -5.64
N ILE A 78 2.47 -15.28 -4.72
CA ILE A 78 1.01 -15.46 -4.79
C ILE A 78 0.43 -14.76 -6.02
N GLU A 79 0.90 -13.55 -6.33
CA GLU A 79 0.46 -12.84 -7.53
C GLU A 79 0.93 -13.54 -8.81
N GLU A 80 2.13 -14.12 -8.82
CA GLU A 80 2.65 -14.91 -9.95
C GLU A 80 1.79 -16.15 -10.22
N ILE A 81 1.53 -16.98 -9.21
CA ILE A 81 0.75 -18.22 -9.40
C ILE A 81 -0.71 -17.94 -9.77
N VAL A 82 -1.31 -16.85 -9.27
CA VAL A 82 -2.71 -16.51 -9.54
C VAL A 82 -2.89 -15.87 -10.92
N ASN A 83 -1.90 -15.11 -11.39
CA ASN A 83 -1.95 -14.46 -12.70
C ASN A 83 -1.39 -15.33 -13.83
N GLY A 84 -0.67 -16.40 -13.50
CA GLY A 84 0.07 -17.23 -14.44
C GLY A 84 1.36 -16.56 -14.94
N PRO A 85 2.17 -17.28 -15.75
CA PRO A 85 3.38 -16.72 -16.33
C PRO A 85 3.06 -15.46 -17.11
N ALA A 86 3.76 -14.37 -16.78
CA ALA A 86 3.47 -13.05 -17.32
C ALA A 86 3.87 -12.95 -18.80
N ASP A 87 2.94 -13.22 -19.71
CA ASP A 87 3.04 -12.71 -21.07
C ASP A 87 2.86 -11.19 -21.01
N THR A 88 3.84 -10.46 -21.53
CA THR A 88 3.92 -9.00 -21.68
C THR A 88 4.45 -8.20 -20.48
N VAL A 89 5.72 -7.80 -20.65
CA VAL A 89 6.43 -6.74 -19.94
C VAL A 89 5.66 -5.43 -20.13
N THR A 90 4.74 -5.13 -19.22
CA THR A 90 4.25 -3.76 -19.06
C THR A 90 5.25 -3.05 -18.15
N PRO A 91 5.85 -1.92 -18.58
CA PRO A 91 6.76 -1.19 -17.72
C PRO A 91 5.99 -0.64 -16.52
N ALA A 92 6.58 -0.73 -15.32
CA ALA A 92 6.18 -0.08 -14.07
C ALA A 92 5.32 -0.87 -13.05
N GLU A 93 5.61 -2.14 -12.78
CA GLU A 93 5.21 -2.74 -11.49
C GLU A 93 6.38 -3.48 -10.86
N LEU A 94 7.17 -2.76 -10.06
CA LEU A 94 8.22 -3.38 -9.25
C LEU A 94 7.61 -4.43 -8.31
N PRO A 95 8.29 -5.55 -8.05
CA PRO A 95 7.92 -6.50 -7.01
C PRO A 95 7.68 -5.80 -5.68
N HIS A 96 6.74 -6.30 -4.88
CA HIS A 96 6.49 -5.77 -3.53
C HIS A 96 7.75 -5.72 -2.68
N SER A 97 8.67 -6.67 -2.88
CA SER A 97 9.95 -6.77 -2.19
C SER A 97 10.95 -5.64 -2.53
N GLU A 98 10.81 -5.03 -3.71
CA GLU A 98 11.65 -3.96 -4.24
C GLU A 98 11.02 -2.56 -4.08
N ARG A 99 9.73 -2.46 -3.74
CA ARG A 99 9.05 -1.17 -3.56
C ARG A 99 9.48 -0.44 -2.28
N GLU A 100 9.80 0.84 -2.45
CA GLU A 100 9.87 1.81 -1.35
C GLU A 100 8.51 2.50 -1.21
N TYR A 101 7.88 2.37 -0.04
CA TYR A 101 6.58 2.99 0.23
C TYR A 101 6.74 4.30 1.00
N GLY A 102 6.01 5.33 0.59
CA GLY A 102 5.95 6.60 1.32
C GLY A 102 7.18 7.49 1.12
N ASN A 103 7.98 7.28 0.07
CA ASN A 103 9.13 8.12 -0.21
C ASN A 103 8.70 9.45 -0.86
N PHE A 104 8.89 10.56 -0.15
CA PHE A 104 8.59 11.91 -0.64
C PHE A 104 9.75 12.47 -1.45
N GLU A 105 9.75 12.16 -2.75
CA GLU A 105 10.68 12.76 -3.72
C GLU A 105 10.50 14.28 -3.87
N ILE A 106 11.49 14.91 -4.50
CA ILE A 106 11.53 16.37 -4.71
C ILE A 106 10.29 16.86 -5.48
N GLU A 107 9.84 16.10 -6.49
CA GLU A 107 8.66 16.42 -7.29
C GLU A 107 7.38 16.46 -6.44
N HIS A 108 7.20 15.48 -5.55
CA HIS A 108 6.06 15.45 -4.63
C HIS A 108 6.05 16.65 -3.67
N LYS A 109 7.23 17.06 -3.17
CA LYS A 109 7.35 18.25 -2.30
C LYS A 109 6.98 19.53 -3.05
N GLN A 110 7.39 19.65 -4.31
CA GLN A 110 7.05 20.79 -5.14
C GLN A 110 5.54 20.84 -5.44
N GLN A 111 4.93 19.71 -5.80
CA GLN A 111 3.47 19.61 -6.01
C GLN A 111 2.70 20.04 -4.76
N VAL A 112 3.11 19.60 -3.59
CA VAL A 112 2.49 19.99 -2.32
C VAL A 112 2.62 21.50 -2.06
N PHE A 113 3.78 22.08 -2.35
CA PHE A 113 4.00 23.52 -2.17
C PHE A 113 3.11 24.36 -3.11
N GLU A 114 2.99 23.96 -4.36
CA GLU A 114 2.08 24.59 -5.33
C GLU A 114 0.62 24.48 -4.89
N LEU A 115 0.24 23.32 -4.35
CA LEU A 115 -1.11 23.06 -3.83
C LEU A 115 -1.47 23.96 -2.65
N ILE A 116 -0.52 24.25 -1.76
CA ILE A 116 -0.71 25.18 -0.64
C ILE A 116 -0.81 26.62 -1.16
N SER A 117 0.03 26.95 -2.14
CA SER A 117 0.11 28.29 -2.70
C SER A 117 -1.18 28.68 -3.43
N ARG A 118 -1.75 27.77 -4.23
CA ARG A 118 -2.88 28.08 -5.12
C ARG A 118 -4.20 27.47 -4.65
N GLY A 119 -4.16 26.47 -3.78
CA GLY A 119 -5.27 25.55 -3.60
C GLY A 119 -5.42 24.62 -4.81
N GLY A 120 -6.33 23.65 -4.71
CA GLY A 120 -6.61 22.67 -5.76
C GLY A 120 -6.54 21.24 -5.26
N SER A 121 -6.31 20.29 -6.17
CA SER A 121 -6.15 18.88 -5.84
C SER A 121 -4.99 18.25 -6.59
N ALA A 122 -4.31 17.30 -5.95
CA ALA A 122 -3.24 16.51 -6.52
C ALA A 122 -3.38 15.03 -6.12
N SER A 123 -2.79 14.14 -6.92
CA SER A 123 -2.68 12.71 -6.63
C SER A 123 -1.20 12.36 -6.55
N LEU A 124 -0.75 11.93 -5.37
CA LEU A 124 0.65 11.67 -5.07
C LEU A 124 0.91 10.16 -5.17
N ASP A 125 1.77 9.75 -6.10
CA ASP A 125 2.20 8.36 -6.24
C ASP A 125 3.44 8.10 -5.38
N LEU A 126 3.22 7.56 -4.19
CA LEU A 126 4.29 7.27 -3.23
C LEU A 126 4.63 5.78 -3.18
N GLY A 127 4.42 5.05 -4.28
CA GLY A 127 4.70 3.62 -4.41
C GLY A 127 3.65 2.68 -3.79
N PHE A 128 2.54 3.24 -3.28
CA PHE A 128 1.40 2.45 -2.80
C PHE A 128 0.58 1.88 -3.97
N ALA A 129 -0.24 0.86 -3.71
CA ALA A 129 -1.14 0.31 -4.72
C ALA A 129 -2.19 1.32 -5.24
N LEU A 130 -2.48 2.36 -4.45
CA LEU A 130 -3.36 3.48 -4.81
C LEU A 130 -2.67 4.78 -4.39
N PRO A 131 -2.77 5.87 -5.17
CA PRO A 131 -2.14 7.13 -4.82
C PRO A 131 -2.80 7.79 -3.61
N ILE A 132 -2.08 8.69 -2.95
CA ILE A 132 -2.67 9.59 -1.94
C ILE A 132 -3.27 10.79 -2.65
N ASN A 133 -4.59 10.92 -2.60
CA ASN A 133 -5.29 12.08 -3.13
C ASN A 133 -5.32 13.19 -2.08
N VAL A 134 -4.91 14.40 -2.45
CA VAL A 134 -4.88 15.57 -1.58
C VAL A 134 -5.66 16.71 -2.23
N ALA A 135 -6.56 17.34 -1.49
CA ALA A 135 -7.27 18.54 -1.88
C ALA A 135 -7.05 19.62 -0.83
N VAL A 136 -6.69 20.82 -1.28
CA VAL A 136 -6.43 21.99 -0.44
C VAL A 136 -7.31 23.14 -0.90
N HIS A 137 -8.12 23.66 0.01
CA HIS A 137 -8.89 24.87 -0.18
C HIS A 137 -8.24 26.00 0.60
N ARG A 138 -7.77 27.04 -0.11
CA ARG A 138 -7.20 28.23 0.52
C ARG A 138 -8.32 29.16 0.99
N ASN A 139 -8.31 29.51 2.27
CA ASN A 139 -9.29 30.42 2.83
C ASN A 139 -9.02 31.85 2.34
N GLN A 140 -10.05 32.53 1.85
CA GLN A 140 -9.95 33.89 1.31
C GLN A 140 -9.93 34.97 2.40
N THR A 141 -10.51 34.68 3.57
CA THR A 141 -10.71 35.66 4.65
C THR A 141 -9.64 35.62 5.73
N ARG A 142 -8.86 34.54 5.80
CA ARG A 142 -7.79 34.33 6.78
C ARG A 142 -6.67 33.54 6.12
N THR A 143 -5.41 33.85 6.45
CA THR A 143 -4.26 33.08 5.99
C THR A 143 -4.31 31.68 6.58
N GLY A 144 -4.77 30.73 5.78
CA GLY A 144 -4.95 29.35 6.19
C GLY A 144 -5.54 28.51 5.06
N VAL A 145 -5.46 27.20 5.24
CA VAL A 145 -6.00 26.23 4.29
C VAL A 145 -6.83 25.18 5.00
N THR A 146 -7.83 24.65 4.32
CA THR A 146 -8.54 23.42 4.69
C THR A 146 -8.08 22.32 3.76
N THR A 147 -7.56 21.24 4.31
CA THR A 147 -7.00 20.11 3.56
C THR A 147 -7.83 18.86 3.80
N ILE A 148 -8.11 18.11 2.75
CA ILE A 148 -8.63 16.74 2.79
C ILE A 148 -7.63 15.86 2.05
N MET A 149 -7.21 14.77 2.67
CA MET A 149 -6.31 13.79 2.05
C MET A 149 -6.85 12.38 2.27
N SER A 150 -6.71 11.53 1.27
CA SER A 150 -7.29 10.18 1.29
C SER A 150 -6.45 9.16 0.53
N ILE A 151 -6.50 7.90 0.98
CA ILE A 151 -5.90 6.75 0.30
C ILE A 151 -6.81 5.52 0.47
N GLY A 152 -7.13 4.84 -0.64
CA GLY A 152 -8.03 3.68 -0.69
C GLY A 152 -9.35 3.93 -1.45
N ASN A 153 -10.01 2.86 -1.91
CA ASN A 153 -11.26 2.96 -2.68
C ASN A 153 -12.53 2.66 -1.85
N SER A 154 -12.64 1.49 -1.21
CA SER A 154 -13.91 1.08 -0.55
C SER A 154 -14.11 1.68 0.84
N ARG A 155 -13.03 1.99 1.57
CA ARG A 155 -13.01 2.62 2.89
C ARG A 155 -11.72 3.44 3.01
N PRO A 156 -11.60 4.57 2.31
CA PRO A 156 -10.38 5.34 2.29
C PRO A 156 -10.00 5.80 3.69
N ARG A 157 -8.71 5.65 4.03
CA ARG A 157 -8.16 6.36 5.17
C ARG A 157 -8.17 7.84 4.80
N THR A 158 -8.87 8.65 5.58
CA THR A 158 -9.07 10.07 5.28
C THR A 158 -8.58 10.90 6.44
N LYS A 159 -7.91 12.01 6.16
CA LYS A 159 -7.66 13.08 7.12
C LYS A 159 -8.19 14.39 6.58
N CYS A 160 -8.89 15.13 7.42
CA CYS A 160 -9.39 16.46 7.13
C CYS A 160 -8.99 17.38 8.27
N PHE A 161 -8.41 18.54 7.95
CA PHE A 161 -8.07 19.55 8.95
C PHE A 161 -7.95 20.94 8.32
N THR A 162 -8.12 21.96 9.15
CA THR A 162 -7.83 23.35 8.80
C THR A 162 -6.63 23.82 9.60
N VAL A 163 -5.70 24.51 8.95
CA VAL A 163 -4.56 25.13 9.61
C VAL A 163 -4.44 26.57 9.16
N CYS A 164 -4.27 27.47 10.13
CA CYS A 164 -4.03 28.88 9.90
C CYS A 164 -2.56 29.18 10.22
N GLY A 165 -1.96 30.10 9.47
CA GLY A 165 -0.55 30.43 9.63
C GLY A 165 0.11 30.78 8.30
N SER A 166 1.44 30.87 8.32
CA SER A 166 2.24 31.06 7.11
C SER A 166 2.24 29.82 6.22
N ASP A 167 2.55 29.99 4.93
CA ASP A 167 2.65 28.88 3.97
C ASP A 167 3.68 27.83 4.42
N ILE A 168 4.73 28.23 5.17
CA ILE A 168 5.74 27.33 5.75
C ILE A 168 5.13 26.46 6.87
N GLU A 169 4.35 27.04 7.78
CA GLU A 169 3.69 26.31 8.86
C GLU A 169 2.62 25.36 8.32
N ILE A 170 1.86 25.83 7.33
CA ILE A 170 0.88 25.03 6.58
C ILE A 170 1.59 23.84 5.92
N TYR A 171 2.69 24.08 5.21
CA TYR A 171 3.49 23.05 4.56
C TYR A 171 3.98 21.99 5.55
N LYS A 172 4.59 22.42 6.67
CA LYS A 172 5.07 21.50 7.70
C LYS A 172 3.94 20.62 8.24
N ARG A 173 2.77 21.21 8.54
CA ARG A 173 1.59 20.48 9.04
C ARG A 173 1.07 19.46 8.02
N LEU A 174 1.08 19.85 6.74
CA LEU A 174 0.56 19.03 5.66
C LEU A 174 1.49 17.86 5.35
N ILE A 175 2.82 18.08 5.27
CA ILE A 175 3.81 17.00 5.12
C ILE A 175 3.72 16.01 6.30
N GLN A 176 3.68 16.49 7.55
CA GLN A 176 3.51 15.61 8.71
C GLN A 176 2.21 14.79 8.65
N SER A 177 1.13 15.39 8.16
CA SER A 177 -0.16 14.71 8.03
C SER A 177 -0.14 13.65 6.93
N LEU A 178 0.56 13.94 5.83
CA LEU A 178 0.84 13.02 4.73
C LEU A 178 1.72 11.86 5.19
N ASP A 179 2.82 12.12 5.89
CA ASP A 179 3.70 11.09 6.45
C ASP A 179 2.92 10.14 7.36
N HIS A 180 2.08 10.69 8.24
CA HIS A 180 1.22 9.88 9.08
C HIS A 180 0.17 9.08 8.29
N LEU A 181 -0.37 9.64 7.20
CA LEU A 181 -1.34 8.94 6.35
C LEU A 181 -0.65 7.82 5.55
N ALA A 182 0.54 8.11 5.01
CA ALA A 182 1.40 7.17 4.32
C ALA A 182 1.82 6.04 5.25
N ALA A 183 2.32 6.34 6.45
CA ALA A 183 2.65 5.35 7.46
C ALA A 183 1.47 4.44 7.78
N ALA A 184 0.27 5.00 7.99
CA ALA A 184 -0.95 4.22 8.21
C ALA A 184 -1.41 3.41 6.97
N ALA A 185 -0.94 3.74 5.78
CA ALA A 185 -1.18 3.01 4.55
C ALA A 185 -0.08 1.98 4.23
N THR A 186 1.11 2.12 4.84
CA THR A 186 2.22 1.19 4.71
C THR A 186 1.84 -0.16 5.33
N PRO A 187 1.97 -1.28 4.60
CA PRO A 187 1.61 -2.61 5.10
C PRO A 187 2.29 -2.96 6.43
N ALA A 188 3.47 -2.40 6.70
CA ALA A 188 4.25 -2.65 7.91
C ALA A 188 3.71 -2.00 9.21
N ALA A 189 2.93 -0.92 9.12
CA ALA A 189 2.45 -0.18 10.31
C ALA A 189 1.24 -0.82 11.01
N HIS A 190 0.69 -1.90 10.45
CA HIS A 190 -0.41 -2.68 11.05
C HIS A 190 0.06 -3.94 11.79
N ALA A 191 1.34 -4.05 12.11
CA ALA A 191 1.93 -5.21 12.77
C ALA A 191 2.22 -5.00 14.27
N ALA A 192 1.58 -4.02 14.91
CA ALA A 192 1.67 -3.77 16.35
C ALA A 192 0.28 -3.77 16.98
#